data_AF-A0A923W769-F1
#
_entry.id   AF-A0A923W769-F1
#
_cell.length_a   1.000
_cell.length_b   1.000
_cell.length_c   1.000
_cell.angle_alpha   90.00
_cell.angle_beta   90.00
_cell.angle_gamma   90.00
#
_symmetry.space_group_name_H-M   'P 1'
#
loop_
_entity.id
_entity.type
_entity.pdbx_description
1 polymer ?
#
loop_
_entity_poly.entity_id
_entity_poly.type
_entity_poly.pdbx_seq_one_letter_code
_entity_poly.pdbx_strand_id
1 'polypeptide(L)'
;VLTHVREYGRRAETLGEIYVTERGVLLDAIRIHEFLLAAPETRVSELMDRRYVSLQVMQDQEEALRLFEKHDRVALPVVNAHGVLFGIVTVDDMLDVRTEEDTEDMQKLGGSQALEEPYLDVPLLTMVRKRVGWLVVLFLGELLTATAMGYFEGEIEKAVVLATFIPLIISSGGNAGSQATSLIIRGMSLGEFSPRDWWLVLRREILSGLLLGLILAIVGFLRIGIWHAITPATYGPHWLAIGGAVSFSVLGVVLWGTLAGSMLPLLLRRLGLDPATASAPFVATLVDVTGVVIYFSFALLFLKGTLL
;
A
#
# COMPACT_ATOMS: atom_id res chain seq x y z
N VAL A 1 29.26 -34.19 -18.32
CA VAL A 1 28.04 -33.59 -17.72
C VAL A 1 26.78 -34.35 -18.09
N LEU A 2 26.44 -34.50 -19.37
CA LEU A 2 25.19 -35.17 -19.79
C LEU A 2 25.03 -36.61 -19.28
N THR A 3 26.12 -37.38 -19.18
CA THR A 3 26.09 -38.73 -18.57
C THR A 3 25.67 -38.68 -17.10
N HIS A 4 26.22 -37.73 -16.33
CA HIS A 4 25.87 -37.52 -14.93
C HIS A 4 24.39 -37.11 -14.79
N VAL A 5 23.91 -36.20 -15.65
CA VAL A 5 22.49 -35.81 -15.69
C VAL A 5 21.59 -37.02 -15.98
N ARG A 6 21.97 -37.92 -16.89
CA ARG A 6 21.19 -39.15 -17.16
C ARG A 6 21.15 -40.11 -15.98
N GLU A 7 22.21 -40.19 -15.21
CA GLU A 7 22.33 -41.10 -14.06
C GLU A 7 21.60 -40.56 -12.82
N TYR A 8 21.75 -39.27 -12.51
CA TYR A 8 21.24 -38.67 -11.27
C TYR A 8 20.00 -37.78 -11.46
N GLY A 9 19.69 -37.36 -12.69
CA GLY A 9 18.69 -36.34 -12.97
C GLY A 9 17.26 -36.71 -12.59
N ARG A 10 16.94 -38.01 -12.41
CA ARG A 10 15.62 -38.44 -11.90
C ARG A 10 15.35 -38.05 -10.45
N ARG A 11 16.39 -37.71 -9.69
CA ARG A 11 16.30 -37.30 -8.27
C ARG A 11 16.49 -35.79 -8.09
N ALA A 12 16.74 -35.06 -9.17
CA ALA A 12 16.94 -33.62 -9.11
C ALA A 12 15.58 -32.91 -9.15
N GLU A 13 15.44 -31.85 -8.36
CA GLU A 13 14.25 -31.00 -8.34
C GLU A 13 14.00 -30.37 -9.72
N THR A 14 15.08 -29.89 -10.35
CA THR A 14 15.05 -29.34 -11.71
C THR A 14 16.30 -29.71 -12.48
N LEU A 15 16.14 -29.83 -13.81
CA LEU A 15 17.23 -30.01 -14.76
C LEU A 15 17.49 -28.75 -15.58
N GLY A 16 16.80 -27.64 -15.30
CA GLY A 16 16.89 -26.41 -16.09
C GLY A 16 18.26 -25.73 -16.00
N GLU A 17 18.91 -25.84 -14.84
CA GLU A 17 20.22 -25.24 -14.57
C GLU A 17 21.20 -26.26 -13.95
N ILE A 18 22.47 -26.09 -14.28
CA ILE A 18 23.59 -26.85 -13.71
C ILE A 18 24.53 -25.87 -13.01
N TYR A 19 24.69 -26.08 -11.71
CA TYR A 19 25.58 -25.28 -10.88
C TYR A 19 26.98 -25.90 -10.84
N VAL A 20 27.98 -25.11 -11.20
CA VAL A 20 29.39 -25.51 -11.16
C VAL A 20 29.97 -25.06 -9.83
N THR A 21 30.54 -25.99 -9.07
CA THR A 21 31.13 -25.69 -7.75
C THR A 21 32.57 -26.18 -7.65
N GLU A 22 33.36 -25.50 -6.83
CA GLU A 22 34.70 -25.94 -6.42
C GLU A 22 34.77 -25.93 -4.89
N ARG A 23 35.01 -27.10 -4.29
CA ARG A 23 35.03 -27.27 -2.82
C ARG A 23 33.75 -26.74 -2.14
N GLY A 24 32.62 -26.83 -2.83
CA GLY A 24 31.31 -26.34 -2.37
C GLY A 24 31.04 -24.87 -2.66
N VAL A 25 32.03 -24.07 -3.08
CA VAL A 25 31.83 -22.68 -3.48
C VAL A 25 31.22 -22.63 -4.88
N LEU A 26 30.16 -21.84 -5.07
CA LEU A 26 29.51 -21.64 -6.35
C LEU A 26 30.42 -20.82 -7.28
N LEU A 27 30.79 -21.43 -8.41
CA LEU A 27 31.62 -20.79 -9.43
C LEU A 27 30.79 -20.28 -10.61
N ASP A 28 29.75 -21.01 -11.00
CA ASP A 28 28.87 -20.61 -12.10
C ASP A 28 27.51 -21.32 -12.10
N ALA A 29 26.55 -20.77 -12.85
CA ALA A 29 25.23 -21.35 -13.08
C ALA A 29 24.94 -21.35 -14.60
N ILE A 30 24.93 -22.54 -15.20
CA ILE A 30 24.83 -22.71 -16.65
C ILE A 30 23.53 -23.42 -17.00
N ARG A 31 22.81 -22.92 -18.00
CA ARG A 31 21.54 -23.51 -18.42
C ARG A 31 21.78 -24.83 -19.18
N ILE A 32 20.92 -25.82 -18.95
CA ILE A 32 21.11 -27.17 -19.52
C ILE A 32 21.19 -27.18 -21.04
N HIS A 33 20.48 -26.27 -21.72
CA HIS A 33 20.50 -26.20 -23.17
C HIS A 33 21.89 -25.84 -23.73
N GLU A 34 22.72 -25.13 -22.97
CA GLU A 34 24.09 -24.80 -23.37
C GLU A 34 24.94 -26.07 -23.44
N PHE A 35 24.74 -27.01 -22.51
CA PHE A 35 25.38 -28.33 -22.57
C PHE A 35 24.79 -29.24 -23.66
N LEU A 36 23.52 -29.07 -24.03
CA LEU A 36 22.89 -29.85 -25.10
C LEU A 36 23.34 -29.40 -26.49
N LEU A 37 23.68 -28.12 -26.65
CA LEU A 37 24.14 -27.53 -27.91
C LEU A 37 25.66 -27.59 -28.08
N ALA A 38 26.41 -27.67 -26.99
CA ALA A 38 27.86 -27.80 -27.02
C ALA A 38 28.32 -29.16 -27.58
N ALA A 39 29.52 -29.19 -28.15
CA ALA A 39 30.13 -30.45 -28.57
C ALA A 39 30.41 -31.33 -27.34
N PRO A 40 30.28 -32.67 -27.42
CA PRO A 40 30.47 -33.55 -26.27
C PRO A 40 31.84 -33.44 -25.58
N GLU A 41 32.86 -33.02 -26.32
CA GLU A 41 34.25 -32.88 -25.85
C GLU A 41 34.58 -31.48 -25.29
N THR A 42 33.65 -30.53 -25.38
CA THR A 42 33.82 -29.16 -24.85
C THR A 42 33.96 -29.22 -23.33
N ARG A 43 34.99 -28.54 -22.79
CA ARG A 43 35.21 -28.50 -21.33
C ARG A 43 34.20 -27.58 -20.66
N VAL A 44 33.75 -27.92 -19.45
CA VAL A 44 32.82 -27.07 -18.68
C VAL A 44 33.39 -25.67 -18.45
N SER A 45 34.71 -25.56 -18.21
CA SER A 45 35.40 -24.29 -18.06
C SER A 45 35.33 -23.37 -19.29
N GLU A 46 35.08 -23.93 -20.47
CA GLU A 46 34.91 -23.17 -21.72
C GLU A 46 33.47 -22.65 -21.88
N LEU A 47 32.51 -23.24 -21.17
CA LEU A 47 31.10 -22.81 -21.12
C LEU A 47 30.83 -21.83 -19.97
N MET A 48 31.73 -21.74 -18.99
CA MET A 48 31.60 -20.83 -17.86
C MET A 48 31.86 -19.38 -18.26
N ASP A 49 30.96 -18.47 -17.90
CA ASP A 49 31.14 -17.02 -18.04
C ASP A 49 31.26 -16.30 -16.68
N ARG A 50 31.09 -17.04 -15.57
CA ARG A 50 31.10 -16.56 -14.18
C ARG A 50 30.08 -15.46 -13.90
N ARG A 51 29.01 -15.41 -14.68
CA ARG A 51 27.90 -14.45 -14.52
C ARG A 51 26.67 -15.19 -14.04
N TYR A 52 26.69 -15.52 -12.76
CA TYR A 52 25.51 -16.08 -12.09
C TYR A 52 24.87 -15.06 -11.16
N VAL A 53 23.61 -15.33 -10.86
CA VAL A 53 22.85 -14.63 -9.83
C VAL A 53 22.52 -15.65 -8.75
N SER A 54 22.62 -15.27 -7.49
CA SER A 54 22.42 -16.17 -6.34
C SER A 54 21.65 -15.46 -5.24
N LEU A 55 20.88 -16.23 -4.49
CA LEU A 55 20.21 -15.79 -3.27
C LEU A 55 21.12 -15.95 -2.06
N GLN A 56 20.95 -15.10 -1.05
CA GLN A 56 21.58 -15.32 0.26
C GLN A 56 20.66 -16.15 1.16
N VAL A 57 21.22 -17.01 2.02
CA VAL A 57 20.44 -17.82 2.98
C VAL A 57 19.53 -16.97 3.89
N MET A 58 19.96 -15.75 4.22
CA MET A 58 19.22 -14.84 5.10
C MET A 58 18.50 -13.73 4.31
N GLN A 59 18.33 -13.91 2.99
CA GLN A 59 17.65 -12.95 2.13
C GLN A 59 16.14 -12.98 2.40
N ASP A 60 15.52 -11.81 2.34
CA ASP A 60 14.08 -11.66 2.47
C ASP A 60 13.34 -12.28 1.27
N GLN A 61 12.16 -12.84 1.51
CA GLN A 61 11.36 -13.51 0.49
C GLN A 61 10.90 -12.54 -0.62
N GLU A 62 10.52 -11.30 -0.30
CA GLU A 62 10.16 -10.24 -1.26
C GLU A 62 11.38 -9.87 -2.15
N GLU A 63 12.58 -9.88 -1.58
CA GLU A 63 13.81 -9.63 -2.33
C GLU A 63 14.19 -10.81 -3.24
N ALA A 64 13.98 -12.04 -2.76
CA ALA A 64 14.19 -13.24 -3.56
C ALA A 64 13.27 -13.27 -4.78
N LEU A 65 11.98 -13.01 -4.59
CA LEU A 65 10.97 -12.93 -5.65
C LEU A 65 11.37 -11.90 -6.73
N ARG A 66 11.79 -10.70 -6.32
CA ARG A 66 12.28 -9.66 -7.24
C ARG A 66 13.49 -10.12 -8.06
N LEU A 67 14.35 -10.96 -7.50
CA LEU A 67 15.50 -11.51 -8.21
C LEU A 67 15.06 -12.50 -9.30
N PHE A 68 14.07 -13.34 -9.02
CA PHE A 68 13.46 -14.25 -9.99
C PHE A 68 12.81 -13.49 -11.15
N GLU A 69 11.95 -12.50 -10.85
CA GLU A 69 11.26 -11.68 -11.85
C GLU A 69 12.24 -10.90 -12.74
N LYS A 70 13.33 -10.39 -12.17
CA LYS A 70 14.32 -9.60 -12.92
C LYS A 70 15.17 -10.43 -13.87
N HIS A 71 15.42 -11.70 -13.54
CA HIS A 71 16.39 -12.54 -14.24
C HIS A 71 15.77 -13.67 -15.06
N ASP A 72 14.44 -13.82 -15.03
CA ASP A 72 13.68 -14.86 -15.74
C ASP A 72 14.28 -16.27 -15.52
N ARG A 73 14.58 -16.59 -14.25
CA ARG A 73 15.23 -17.84 -13.85
C ARG A 73 14.20 -18.86 -13.38
N VAL A 74 14.40 -20.12 -13.76
CA VAL A 74 13.55 -21.24 -13.30
C VAL A 74 13.98 -21.78 -11.94
N ALA A 75 15.25 -21.57 -11.59
CA ALA A 75 15.81 -21.86 -10.28
C ALA A 75 17.00 -20.94 -10.01
N LEU A 76 17.16 -20.53 -8.76
CA LEU A 76 18.29 -19.74 -8.31
C LEU A 76 19.06 -20.50 -7.22
N PRO A 77 20.40 -20.46 -7.25
CA PRO A 77 21.22 -21.06 -6.21
C PRO A 77 21.19 -20.21 -4.95
N VAL A 78 21.10 -20.86 -3.80
CA VAL A 78 21.18 -20.23 -2.48
C VAL A 78 22.58 -20.43 -1.93
N VAL A 79 23.25 -19.34 -1.60
CA VAL A 79 24.61 -19.34 -1.06
C VAL A 79 24.67 -18.69 0.32
N ASN A 80 25.64 -19.13 1.13
CA ASN A 80 25.95 -18.42 2.38
C ASN A 80 26.89 -17.21 2.12
N ALA A 81 27.24 -16.50 3.19
CA ALA A 81 28.16 -15.36 3.14
C ALA A 81 29.57 -15.68 2.59
N HIS A 82 29.94 -16.96 2.52
CA HIS A 82 31.22 -17.43 1.97
C HIS A 82 31.09 -17.95 0.52
N GLY A 83 29.92 -17.81 -0.11
CA GLY A 83 29.65 -18.26 -1.49
C GLY A 83 29.47 -19.78 -1.61
N VAL A 84 29.36 -20.50 -0.49
CA VAL A 84 29.10 -21.95 -0.48
C VAL A 84 27.66 -22.19 -0.89
N LEU A 85 27.45 -23.08 -1.86
CA LEU A 85 26.13 -23.49 -2.34
C LEU A 85 25.44 -24.37 -1.29
N PHE A 86 24.33 -23.88 -0.74
CA PHE A 86 23.50 -24.61 0.23
C PHE A 86 22.38 -25.39 -0.44
N GLY A 87 21.85 -24.87 -1.54
CA GLY A 87 20.72 -25.45 -2.23
C GLY A 87 20.24 -24.56 -3.35
N ILE A 88 19.00 -24.78 -3.77
CA ILE A 88 18.33 -23.99 -4.79
C ILE A 88 16.94 -23.62 -4.32
N VAL A 89 16.39 -22.57 -4.90
CA VAL A 89 14.96 -22.24 -4.84
C VAL A 89 14.45 -22.30 -6.28
N THR A 90 13.23 -22.80 -6.48
CA THR A 90 12.61 -22.89 -7.81
C THR A 90 11.53 -21.83 -7.99
N VAL A 91 11.18 -21.56 -9.25
CA VAL A 91 10.18 -20.55 -9.58
C VAL A 91 8.77 -20.92 -9.11
N ASP A 92 8.43 -22.20 -9.03
CA ASP A 92 7.14 -22.67 -8.52
C ASP A 92 6.98 -22.39 -7.03
N ASP A 93 8.01 -22.61 -6.20
CA ASP A 93 8.00 -22.17 -4.79
C ASP A 93 7.80 -20.65 -4.68
N MET A 94 8.34 -19.88 -5.62
CA MET A 94 8.19 -18.42 -5.63
C MET A 94 6.79 -17.95 -6.03
N LEU A 95 6.00 -18.78 -6.74
CA LEU A 95 4.60 -18.47 -7.01
C LEU A 95 3.74 -18.54 -5.74
N ASP A 96 4.06 -19.48 -4.85
CA ASP A 96 3.39 -19.59 -3.55
C ASP A 96 3.77 -18.40 -2.66
N VAL A 97 5.06 -18.08 -2.57
CA VAL A 97 5.55 -16.88 -1.85
C VAL A 97 4.91 -15.59 -2.38
N ARG A 98 4.78 -15.43 -3.71
CA ARG A 98 4.08 -14.27 -4.29
C ARG A 98 2.64 -14.16 -3.76
N THR A 99 1.94 -15.29 -3.69
CA THR A 99 0.55 -15.34 -3.25
C THR A 99 0.42 -15.02 -1.76
N GLU A 100 1.36 -15.50 -0.95
CA GLU A 100 1.45 -15.18 0.48
C GLU A 100 1.71 -13.69 0.71
N GLU A 101 2.70 -13.11 0.04
CA GLU A 101 3.02 -11.67 0.12
C GLU A 101 1.86 -10.79 -0.32
N ASP A 102 1.21 -11.10 -1.46
CA ASP A 102 0.04 -10.37 -1.93
C ASP A 102 -1.12 -10.45 -0.90
N THR A 103 -1.27 -11.60 -0.25
CA THR A 103 -2.29 -11.80 0.80
C THR A 103 -1.96 -11.02 2.07
N GLU A 104 -0.70 -11.02 2.49
CA GLU A 104 -0.20 -10.26 3.63
C GLU A 104 -0.40 -8.75 3.44
N ASP A 105 -0.02 -8.21 2.28
CA ASP A 105 -0.23 -6.81 1.91
C ASP A 105 -1.72 -6.42 1.95
N MET A 106 -2.60 -7.29 1.42
CA MET A 106 -4.04 -7.06 1.48
C MET A 106 -4.58 -7.00 2.92
N GLN A 107 -4.09 -7.86 3.81
CA GLN A 107 -4.53 -7.88 5.22
C GLN A 107 -3.99 -6.69 6.02
N LYS A 108 -2.73 -6.30 5.77
CA LYS A 108 -2.12 -5.09 6.35
C LYS A 108 -2.82 -3.82 5.89
N LEU A 109 -3.16 -3.72 4.60
CA LEU A 109 -3.94 -2.61 4.04
C LEU A 109 -5.29 -2.43 4.76
N GLY A 110 -5.92 -3.54 5.16
CA GLY A 110 -7.16 -3.56 5.96
C GLY A 110 -6.99 -3.17 7.43
N GLY A 111 -5.76 -2.93 7.89
CA GLY A 111 -5.47 -2.59 9.28
C GLY A 111 -5.50 -3.81 10.20
N SER A 112 -4.91 -4.91 9.75
CA SER A 112 -4.69 -6.10 10.59
C SER A 112 -3.29 -6.66 10.38
N GLN A 113 -2.77 -7.36 11.39
CA GLN A 113 -1.60 -8.21 11.18
C GLN A 113 -1.98 -9.41 10.32
N ALA A 114 -1.06 -9.86 9.46
CA ALA A 114 -1.29 -11.00 8.59
C ALA A 114 -1.54 -12.30 9.37
N LEU A 115 -2.47 -13.10 8.85
CA LEU A 115 -2.75 -14.46 9.26
C LEU A 115 -1.78 -15.41 8.56
N GLU A 116 -1.18 -16.30 9.33
CA GLU A 116 -0.23 -17.33 8.85
C GLU A 116 -0.94 -18.61 8.40
N GLU A 117 -2.25 -18.73 8.69
CA GLU A 117 -3.06 -19.92 8.39
C GLU A 117 -4.38 -19.50 7.72
N PRO A 118 -5.05 -20.42 7.00
CA PRO A 118 -6.36 -20.15 6.41
C PRO A 118 -7.37 -19.66 7.45
N TYR A 119 -8.23 -18.72 7.05
CA TYR A 119 -9.14 -17.99 7.97
C TYR A 119 -9.95 -18.90 8.92
N LEU A 120 -10.45 -20.04 8.42
CA LEU A 120 -11.29 -20.95 9.20
C LEU A 120 -10.50 -21.81 10.20
N ASP A 121 -9.19 -21.93 10.00
CA ASP A 121 -8.29 -22.74 10.82
C ASP A 121 -7.70 -21.90 11.97
N VAL A 122 -7.68 -20.57 11.82
CA VAL A 122 -7.17 -19.67 12.85
C VAL A 122 -8.08 -19.67 14.09
N PRO A 123 -7.55 -19.99 15.30
CA PRO A 123 -8.32 -19.92 16.53
C PRO A 123 -8.85 -18.51 16.81
N LEU A 124 -10.06 -18.41 17.37
CA LEU A 124 -10.72 -17.13 17.67
C LEU A 124 -9.83 -16.15 18.45
N LEU A 125 -9.10 -16.63 19.46
CA LEU A 125 -8.23 -15.77 20.28
C LEU A 125 -7.05 -15.21 19.47
N THR A 126 -6.52 -15.99 18.52
CA THR A 126 -5.48 -15.55 17.59
C THR A 126 -6.03 -14.47 16.66
N MET A 127 -7.25 -14.66 16.12
CA MET A 127 -7.93 -13.64 15.31
C MET A 127 -8.08 -12.30 16.04
N VAL A 128 -8.51 -12.34 17.31
CA VAL A 128 -8.65 -11.13 18.12
C VAL A 128 -7.28 -10.49 18.34
N ARG A 129 -6.26 -11.27 18.71
CA ARG A 129 -4.90 -10.76 18.96
C ARG A 129 -4.30 -10.05 17.74
N LYS A 130 -4.48 -10.62 16.54
CA LYS A 130 -3.97 -10.06 15.27
C LYS A 130 -4.65 -8.74 14.87
N ARG A 131 -5.83 -8.43 15.41
CA ARG A 131 -6.62 -7.22 15.11
C ARG A 131 -6.61 -6.17 16.23
N VAL A 132 -6.67 -6.61 17.49
CA VAL A 132 -6.90 -5.72 18.65
C VAL A 132 -5.80 -4.69 18.80
N GLY A 133 -4.54 -5.05 18.55
CA GLY A 133 -3.43 -4.10 18.62
C GLY A 133 -3.63 -2.92 17.67
N TRP A 134 -4.02 -3.21 16.43
CA TRP A 134 -4.27 -2.17 15.43
C TRP A 134 -5.55 -1.38 15.72
N LEU A 135 -6.64 -2.06 16.10
CA LEU A 135 -7.89 -1.40 16.47
C LEU A 135 -7.72 -0.45 17.65
N VAL A 136 -6.90 -0.80 18.65
CA VAL A 136 -6.61 0.09 19.78
C VAL A 136 -5.83 1.32 19.31
N VAL A 137 -4.84 1.16 18.45
CA VAL A 137 -4.08 2.29 17.88
C VAL A 137 -4.99 3.23 17.10
N LEU A 138 -5.85 2.68 16.24
CA LEU A 138 -6.83 3.46 15.47
C LEU A 138 -7.83 4.17 16.38
N PHE A 139 -8.37 3.48 17.38
CA PHE A 139 -9.29 4.05 18.36
C PHE A 139 -8.65 5.21 19.13
N LEU A 140 -7.41 5.06 19.59
CA LEU A 140 -6.68 6.14 20.26
C LEU A 140 -6.45 7.33 19.32
N GLY A 141 -6.19 7.08 18.03
CA GLY A 141 -6.13 8.11 17.01
C GLY A 141 -7.46 8.83 16.83
N GLU A 142 -8.58 8.10 16.79
CA GLU A 142 -9.93 8.67 16.66
C GLU A 142 -10.33 9.55 17.86
N LEU A 143 -9.80 9.29 19.07
CA LEU A 143 -10.00 10.17 20.22
C LEU A 143 -9.43 11.59 20.00
N LEU A 144 -8.44 11.75 19.10
CA LEU A 144 -7.94 13.07 18.72
C LEU A 144 -8.99 13.86 17.94
N THR A 145 -9.89 13.19 17.20
CA THR A 145 -11.01 13.85 16.51
C THR A 145 -11.98 14.45 17.52
N ALA A 146 -12.26 13.77 18.63
CA ALA A 146 -13.07 14.32 19.72
C ALA A 146 -12.42 15.58 20.32
N THR A 147 -11.09 15.57 20.48
CA THR A 147 -10.34 16.74 20.96
C THR A 147 -10.40 17.90 19.96
N ALA A 148 -10.25 17.62 18.66
CA ALA A 148 -10.39 18.62 17.60
C ALA A 148 -11.80 19.21 17.54
N MET A 149 -12.84 18.39 17.72
CA MET A 149 -14.23 18.86 17.80
C MET A 149 -14.46 19.75 19.04
N GLY A 150 -13.89 19.40 20.19
CA GLY A 150 -13.98 20.21 21.40
C GLY A 150 -13.37 21.61 21.25
N TYR A 151 -12.33 21.76 20.41
CA TYR A 151 -11.76 23.07 20.10
C TYR A 151 -12.76 23.99 19.37
N PHE A 152 -13.67 23.43 18.56
CA PHE A 152 -14.68 24.16 17.80
C PHE A 152 -16.09 24.12 18.44
N GLU A 153 -16.19 23.76 19.72
CA GLU A 153 -17.47 23.62 20.41
C GLU A 153 -18.30 24.91 20.39
N GLY A 154 -17.65 26.07 20.57
CA GLY A 154 -18.33 27.37 20.54
C GLY A 154 -18.90 27.72 19.16
N GLU A 155 -18.19 27.36 18.08
CA GLU A 155 -18.65 27.52 16.71
C GLU A 155 -19.82 26.57 16.40
N ILE A 156 -19.74 25.33 16.90
CA ILE A 156 -20.83 24.35 16.78
C ILE A 156 -22.08 24.84 17.49
N GLU A 157 -21.96 25.42 18.69
CA GLU A 157 -23.09 25.97 19.45
C GLU A 157 -23.79 27.10 18.70
N LYS A 158 -23.02 28.02 18.10
CA LYS A 158 -23.56 29.12 17.29
C LYS A 158 -24.27 28.64 16.02
N ALA A 159 -23.76 27.58 15.39
CA ALA A 159 -24.27 27.06 14.14
C ALA A 159 -24.39 25.54 14.15
N VAL A 160 -25.36 25.03 14.95
CA VAL A 160 -25.60 23.58 15.15
C VAL A 160 -25.81 22.82 13.83
N VAL A 161 -26.31 23.50 12.80
CA VAL A 161 -26.48 22.92 11.46
C VAL A 161 -25.16 22.43 10.85
N LEU A 162 -24.01 23.02 11.19
CA LEU A 162 -22.70 22.60 10.74
C LEU A 162 -22.33 21.20 11.26
N ALA A 163 -22.77 20.85 12.47
CA ALA A 163 -22.53 19.52 13.03
C ALA A 163 -23.13 18.40 12.16
N THR A 164 -24.22 18.68 11.46
CA THR A 164 -24.88 17.69 10.57
C THR A 164 -24.05 17.33 9.34
N PHE A 165 -23.06 18.15 8.98
CA PHE A 165 -22.16 17.91 7.85
C PHE A 165 -20.84 17.27 8.25
N ILE A 166 -20.50 17.20 9.54
CA ILE A 166 -19.24 16.61 10.02
C ILE A 166 -19.03 15.18 9.48
N PRO A 167 -20.02 14.25 9.57
CA PRO A 167 -19.83 12.89 9.04
C PRO A 167 -19.55 12.88 7.53
N LEU A 168 -20.17 13.79 6.77
CA LEU A 168 -19.97 13.91 5.33
C LEU A 168 -18.54 14.36 5.01
N ILE A 169 -18.03 15.37 5.72
CA ILE A 169 -16.67 15.89 5.53
C ILE A 169 -15.63 14.81 5.82
N ILE A 170 -15.71 14.26 7.03
CA ILE A 170 -14.77 13.27 7.55
C ILE A 170 -14.73 12.04 6.63
N SER A 171 -15.90 11.49 6.31
CA SER A 171 -16.00 10.31 5.43
C SER A 171 -15.52 10.59 4.01
N SER A 172 -15.78 11.77 3.45
CA SER A 172 -15.34 12.09 2.08
C SER A 172 -13.82 12.10 1.96
N GLY A 173 -13.13 12.73 2.92
CA GLY A 173 -11.68 12.73 2.97
C GLY A 173 -11.10 11.33 3.22
N GLY A 174 -11.63 10.60 4.21
CA GLY A 174 -11.16 9.25 4.55
C GLY A 174 -11.32 8.24 3.41
N ASN A 175 -12.44 8.29 2.68
CA ASN A 175 -12.69 7.44 1.51
C ASN A 175 -11.72 7.77 0.37
N ALA A 176 -11.51 9.06 0.07
CA ALA A 176 -10.58 9.49 -0.96
C ALA A 176 -9.13 9.08 -0.62
N GLY A 177 -8.72 9.23 0.64
CA GLY A 177 -7.42 8.79 1.13
C GLY A 177 -7.24 7.28 1.08
N SER A 178 -8.25 6.51 1.48
CA SER A 178 -8.23 5.04 1.41
C SER A 178 -8.07 4.53 -0.03
N GLN A 179 -8.76 5.16 -0.99
CA GLN A 179 -8.61 4.84 -2.41
C GLN A 179 -7.21 5.15 -2.92
N ALA A 180 -6.68 6.35 -2.62
CA ALA A 180 -5.33 6.73 -3.01
C ALA A 180 -4.26 5.78 -2.41
N THR A 181 -4.43 5.42 -1.14
CA THR A 181 -3.55 4.48 -0.42
C THR A 181 -3.47 3.13 -1.11
N SER A 182 -4.62 2.53 -1.44
CA SER A 182 -4.69 1.23 -2.11
C SER A 182 -4.02 1.28 -3.49
N LEU A 183 -4.26 2.34 -4.27
CA LEU A 183 -3.65 2.51 -5.59
C LEU A 183 -2.13 2.67 -5.51
N ILE A 184 -1.63 3.45 -4.54
CA ILE A 184 -0.20 3.69 -4.39
C ILE A 184 0.53 2.46 -3.88
N ILE A 185 0.00 1.76 -2.87
CA ILE A 185 0.62 0.53 -2.35
C ILE A 185 0.69 -0.52 -3.47
N ARG A 186 -0.41 -0.74 -4.20
CA ARG A 186 -0.44 -1.68 -5.33
C ARG A 186 0.53 -1.27 -6.45
N GLY A 187 0.55 -0.01 -6.84
CA GLY A 187 1.47 0.46 -7.88
C GLY A 187 2.95 0.27 -7.48
N MET A 188 3.28 0.43 -6.20
CA MET A 188 4.61 0.13 -5.69
C MET A 188 4.92 -1.38 -5.65
N SER A 189 3.97 -2.22 -5.23
CA SER A 189 4.17 -3.69 -5.15
C SER A 189 4.27 -4.35 -6.53
N LEU A 190 3.68 -3.73 -7.55
CA LEU A 190 3.83 -4.11 -8.96
C LEU A 190 5.08 -3.49 -9.64
N GLY A 191 5.84 -2.66 -8.94
CA GLY A 191 7.03 -2.01 -9.49
C GLY A 191 6.75 -0.97 -10.58
N GLU A 192 5.52 -0.45 -10.67
CA GLU A 192 5.13 0.56 -11.67
C GLU A 192 5.86 1.89 -11.48
N PHE A 193 6.22 2.22 -10.24
CA PHE A 193 7.04 3.38 -9.88
C PHE A 193 7.78 3.13 -8.56
N SER A 194 8.77 3.97 -8.28
CA SER A 194 9.59 3.91 -7.06
C SER A 194 9.35 5.12 -6.16
N PRO A 195 9.78 5.08 -4.88
CA PRO A 195 9.77 6.26 -4.01
C PRO A 195 10.57 7.46 -4.54
N ARG A 196 11.40 7.29 -5.56
CA ARG A 196 12.12 8.39 -6.23
C ARG A 196 11.19 9.19 -7.14
N ASP A 197 10.11 8.58 -7.62
CA ASP A 197 9.12 9.17 -8.52
C ASP A 197 8.01 9.93 -7.76
N TRP A 198 8.18 10.16 -6.45
CA TRP A 198 7.18 10.78 -5.58
C TRP A 198 6.62 12.10 -6.11
N TRP A 199 7.44 12.91 -6.79
CA TRP A 199 7.03 14.19 -7.35
C TRP A 199 6.05 14.03 -8.53
N LEU A 200 6.23 12.99 -9.34
CA LEU A 200 5.32 12.65 -10.43
C LEU A 200 3.97 12.20 -9.87
N VAL A 201 4.01 11.33 -8.85
CA VAL A 201 2.82 10.84 -8.14
C VAL A 201 2.08 12.02 -7.50
N LEU A 202 2.78 12.88 -6.76
CA LEU A 202 2.18 14.04 -6.08
C LEU A 202 1.41 14.93 -7.06
N ARG A 203 1.99 15.28 -8.20
CA ARG A 203 1.32 16.13 -9.20
C ARG A 203 0.05 15.49 -9.75
N ARG A 204 0.10 14.18 -10.03
CA ARG A 204 -1.05 13.43 -10.51
C ARG A 204 -2.17 13.42 -9.46
N GLU A 205 -1.81 13.17 -8.20
CA GLU A 205 -2.75 13.09 -7.09
C GLU A 205 -3.33 14.45 -6.69
N ILE A 206 -2.58 15.55 -6.81
CA ILE A 206 -3.14 16.91 -6.68
C ILE A 206 -4.26 17.14 -7.71
N LEU A 207 -4.00 16.80 -8.97
CA LEU A 207 -4.98 17.00 -10.04
C LEU A 207 -6.21 16.10 -9.84
N SER A 208 -6.00 14.81 -9.56
CA SER A 208 -7.08 13.87 -9.26
C SER A 208 -7.92 14.32 -8.07
N GLY A 209 -7.27 14.70 -6.96
CA GLY A 209 -7.93 15.16 -5.74
C GLY A 209 -8.75 16.44 -5.95
N LEU A 210 -8.23 17.41 -6.72
CA LEU A 210 -8.97 18.62 -7.08
C LEU A 210 -10.19 18.32 -7.95
N LEU A 211 -10.07 17.44 -8.95
CA LEU A 211 -11.18 17.08 -9.83
C LEU A 211 -12.27 16.30 -9.09
N LEU A 212 -11.89 15.29 -8.30
CA LEU A 212 -12.82 14.52 -7.48
C LEU A 212 -13.48 15.40 -6.42
N GLY A 213 -12.69 16.24 -5.74
CA GLY A 213 -13.18 17.19 -4.74
C GLY A 213 -14.16 18.19 -5.33
N LEU A 214 -13.90 18.71 -6.53
CA LEU A 214 -14.81 19.63 -7.23
C LEU A 214 -16.14 18.95 -7.57
N ILE A 215 -16.11 17.72 -8.09
CA ILE A 215 -17.33 16.96 -8.41
C ILE A 215 -18.17 16.77 -7.15
N LEU A 216 -17.56 16.32 -6.04
CA LEU A 216 -18.26 16.12 -4.78
C LEU A 216 -18.75 17.44 -4.16
N ALA A 217 -17.97 18.51 -4.27
CA ALA A 217 -18.34 19.85 -3.81
C ALA A 217 -19.59 20.38 -4.55
N ILE A 218 -19.68 20.17 -5.87
CA ILE A 218 -20.85 20.54 -6.68
C ILE A 218 -22.07 19.72 -6.22
N VAL A 219 -21.92 18.40 -6.07
CA VAL A 219 -23.02 17.53 -5.61
C VAL A 219 -23.49 17.96 -4.22
N GLY A 220 -22.57 18.24 -3.30
CA GLY A 220 -22.88 18.74 -1.96
C GLY A 220 -23.63 20.07 -1.98
N PHE A 221 -23.17 21.02 -2.80
CA PHE A 221 -23.81 22.33 -2.95
C PHE A 221 -25.24 22.20 -3.47
N LEU A 222 -25.41 21.43 -4.55
CA LEU A 222 -26.71 21.18 -5.16
C LEU A 222 -27.67 20.52 -4.17
N ARG A 223 -27.20 19.53 -3.41
CA ARG A 223 -28.00 18.87 -2.38
C ARG A 223 -28.48 19.86 -1.33
N ILE A 224 -27.61 20.77 -0.85
CA ILE A 224 -27.99 21.80 0.13
C ILE A 224 -29.04 22.74 -0.47
N GLY A 225 -28.86 23.20 -1.71
CA GLY A 225 -29.80 24.08 -2.40
C GLY A 225 -31.17 23.43 -2.65
N ILE A 226 -31.20 22.19 -3.11
CA ILE A 226 -32.45 21.42 -3.32
C ILE A 226 -33.18 21.24 -1.99
N TRP A 227 -32.45 20.87 -0.93
CA TRP A 227 -33.05 20.65 0.38
C TRP A 227 -33.55 21.94 1.01
N HIS A 228 -32.86 23.06 0.78
CA HIS A 228 -33.35 24.39 1.16
C HIS A 228 -34.63 24.75 0.41
N ALA A 229 -34.74 24.46 -0.89
CA ALA A 229 -35.95 24.74 -1.66
C ALA A 229 -37.17 23.95 -1.16
N ILE A 230 -36.96 22.70 -0.70
CA ILE A 230 -38.02 21.85 -0.15
C ILE A 230 -38.34 22.22 1.30
N THR A 231 -37.32 22.56 2.10
CA THR A 231 -37.46 22.84 3.53
C THR A 231 -36.67 24.11 3.91
N PRO A 232 -37.21 25.31 3.61
CA PRO A 232 -36.48 26.58 3.73
C PRO A 232 -36.00 26.91 5.15
N ALA A 233 -36.71 26.42 6.16
CA ALA A 233 -36.36 26.62 7.57
C ALA A 233 -35.07 25.91 8.01
N THR A 234 -34.58 24.91 7.26
CA THR A 234 -33.47 24.04 7.70
C THR A 234 -32.13 24.77 7.80
N TYR A 235 -31.82 25.61 6.81
CA TYR A 235 -30.51 26.29 6.70
C TYR A 235 -30.62 27.82 6.88
N GLY A 236 -31.84 28.34 7.00
CA GLY A 236 -32.10 29.75 7.18
C GLY A 236 -31.68 30.63 5.99
N PRO A 237 -31.59 31.96 6.19
CA PRO A 237 -31.28 32.91 5.13
C PRO A 237 -29.83 32.80 4.63
N HIS A 238 -28.94 32.19 5.39
CA HIS A 238 -27.51 32.05 5.08
C HIS A 238 -27.15 30.71 4.41
N TRP A 239 -28.13 30.01 3.82
CA TRP A 239 -27.91 28.70 3.20
C TRP A 239 -26.82 28.69 2.12
N LEU A 240 -26.66 29.79 1.37
CA LEU A 240 -25.61 29.94 0.35
C LEU A 240 -24.20 29.93 0.97
N ALA A 241 -24.04 30.60 2.12
CA ALA A 241 -22.78 30.66 2.83
C ALA A 241 -22.45 29.31 3.49
N ILE A 242 -23.46 28.61 4.03
CA ILE A 242 -23.33 27.22 4.51
C ILE A 242 -22.94 26.29 3.36
N GLY A 243 -23.63 26.41 2.22
CA GLY A 243 -23.33 25.63 1.01
C GLY A 243 -21.89 25.86 0.54
N GLY A 244 -21.45 27.11 0.48
CA GLY A 244 -20.06 27.46 0.16
C GLY A 244 -19.08 26.86 1.15
N ALA A 245 -19.31 27.05 2.46
CA ALA A 245 -18.46 26.48 3.51
C ALA A 245 -18.32 24.95 3.36
N VAL A 246 -19.42 24.22 3.21
CA VAL A 246 -19.41 22.77 3.05
C VAL A 246 -18.70 22.36 1.75
N SER A 247 -19.01 22.99 0.62
CA SER A 247 -18.42 22.64 -0.67
C SER A 247 -16.91 22.86 -0.74
N PHE A 248 -16.42 24.01 -0.27
CA PHE A 248 -14.97 24.26 -0.21
C PHE A 248 -14.27 23.35 0.79
N SER A 249 -14.95 22.99 1.88
CA SER A 249 -14.44 22.01 2.83
C SER A 249 -14.33 20.63 2.21
N VAL A 250 -15.37 20.15 1.50
CA VAL A 250 -15.34 18.87 0.78
C VAL A 250 -14.17 18.84 -0.22
N LEU A 251 -14.00 19.90 -1.00
CA LEU A 251 -12.87 20.00 -1.92
C LEU A 251 -11.53 19.91 -1.16
N GLY A 252 -11.39 20.65 -0.05
CA GLY A 252 -10.19 20.66 0.77
C GLY A 252 -9.88 19.30 1.41
N VAL A 253 -10.86 18.63 2.00
CA VAL A 253 -10.66 17.33 2.67
C VAL A 253 -10.47 16.19 1.69
N VAL A 254 -11.10 16.22 0.52
CA VAL A 254 -10.86 15.23 -0.54
C VAL A 254 -9.44 15.38 -1.09
N LEU A 255 -9.01 16.61 -1.41
CA LEU A 255 -7.64 16.87 -1.81
C LEU A 255 -6.65 16.40 -0.73
N TRP A 256 -6.86 16.81 0.52
CA TRP A 256 -5.99 16.42 1.62
C TRP A 256 -5.97 14.91 1.84
N GLY A 257 -7.13 14.25 1.80
CA GLY A 257 -7.25 12.80 1.93
C GLY A 257 -6.46 12.07 0.84
N THR A 258 -6.65 12.45 -0.42
CA THR A 258 -5.90 11.91 -1.55
C THR A 258 -4.39 12.10 -1.39
N LEU A 259 -3.94 13.27 -0.92
CA LEU A 259 -2.52 13.53 -0.67
C LEU A 259 -1.96 12.73 0.50
N ALA A 260 -2.68 12.67 1.62
CA ALA A 260 -2.28 11.88 2.78
C ALA A 260 -2.16 10.40 2.42
N GLY A 261 -3.18 9.86 1.74
CA GLY A 261 -3.22 8.46 1.33
C GLY A 261 -2.17 8.09 0.29
N SER A 262 -1.81 9.00 -0.61
CA SER A 262 -0.78 8.73 -1.61
C SER A 262 0.64 8.95 -1.09
N MET A 263 0.88 9.96 -0.27
CA MET A 263 2.23 10.35 0.16
C MET A 263 2.72 9.58 1.38
N LEU A 264 1.82 9.13 2.26
CA LEU A 264 2.19 8.41 3.47
C LEU A 264 2.88 7.06 3.16
N PRO A 265 2.36 6.18 2.28
CA PRO A 265 3.04 4.93 1.93
C PRO A 265 4.42 5.15 1.30
N LEU A 266 4.54 6.17 0.44
CA LEU A 266 5.81 6.58 -0.18
C LEU A 266 6.84 7.03 0.86
N LEU A 267 6.39 7.81 1.85
CA LEU A 267 7.23 8.28 2.95
C LEU A 267 7.73 7.09 3.79
N LEU A 268 6.85 6.15 4.13
CA LEU A 268 7.22 4.95 4.89
C LEU A 268 8.26 4.11 4.14
N ARG A 269 8.06 3.83 2.85
CA ARG A 269 9.04 3.09 2.04
C ARG A 269 10.40 3.79 2.03
N ARG A 270 10.41 5.12 1.95
CA ARG A 270 11.65 5.92 1.95
C ARG A 270 12.38 5.85 3.29
N LEU A 271 11.66 5.68 4.39
CA LEU A 271 12.23 5.46 5.73
C LEU A 271 12.63 4.01 6.00
N GLY A 272 12.45 3.10 5.03
CA GLY A 272 12.71 1.67 5.19
C GLY A 272 11.62 0.93 5.98
N LEU A 273 10.45 1.55 6.15
CA LEU A 273 9.28 0.93 6.77
C LEU A 273 8.40 0.30 5.71
N ASP A 274 7.62 -0.70 6.13
CA ASP A 274 6.64 -1.38 5.31
C ASP A 274 5.50 -0.40 4.92
N PRO A 275 5.29 -0.11 3.62
CA PRO A 275 4.24 0.80 3.16
C PRO A 275 2.83 0.32 3.46
N ALA A 276 2.60 -0.99 3.58
CA ALA A 276 1.29 -1.55 3.90
C ALA A 276 0.83 -1.19 5.33
N THR A 277 1.76 -0.73 6.19
CA THR A 277 1.44 -0.18 7.52
C THR A 277 0.72 1.17 7.45
N ALA A 278 0.79 1.90 6.33
CA ALA A 278 -0.13 3.00 6.02
C ALA A 278 -1.50 2.43 5.62
N SER A 279 -2.10 1.61 6.48
CA SER A 279 -3.38 0.94 6.20
C SER A 279 -4.47 1.97 5.88
N ALA A 280 -5.43 1.61 5.04
CA ALA A 280 -6.54 2.48 4.69
C ALA A 280 -7.27 3.08 5.93
N PRO A 281 -7.56 2.30 6.99
CA PRO A 281 -8.14 2.86 8.22
C PRO A 281 -7.27 3.90 8.92
N PHE A 282 -5.94 3.73 8.92
CA PHE A 282 -5.02 4.67 9.57
C PHE A 282 -5.02 6.03 8.86
N VAL A 283 -5.02 6.01 7.52
CA VAL A 283 -5.17 7.21 6.71
C VAL A 283 -6.53 7.87 6.97
N ALA A 284 -7.61 7.09 7.06
CA ALA A 284 -8.92 7.62 7.40
C ALA A 284 -8.89 8.35 8.75
N THR A 285 -8.38 7.74 9.82
CA THR A 285 -8.27 8.38 11.14
C THR A 285 -7.47 9.69 11.10
N LEU A 286 -6.36 9.75 10.36
CA LEU A 286 -5.58 10.99 10.19
C LEU A 286 -6.41 12.07 9.48
N VAL A 287 -7.15 11.68 8.46
CA VAL A 287 -8.01 12.58 7.68
C VAL A 287 -9.24 13.01 8.49
N ASP A 288 -9.71 12.22 9.44
CA ASP A 288 -10.82 12.59 10.32
C ASP A 288 -10.44 13.80 11.18
N VAL A 289 -9.30 13.72 11.88
CA VAL A 289 -8.80 14.79 12.75
C VAL A 289 -8.54 16.06 11.95
N THR A 290 -7.80 15.93 10.85
CA THR A 290 -7.43 17.07 10.00
C THR A 290 -8.63 17.62 9.22
N GLY A 291 -9.60 16.77 8.88
CA GLY A 291 -10.82 17.11 8.17
C GLY A 291 -11.74 18.01 8.99
N VAL A 292 -11.85 17.77 10.30
CA VAL A 292 -12.55 18.69 11.23
C VAL A 292 -11.90 20.07 11.18
N VAL A 293 -10.57 20.14 11.26
CA VAL A 293 -9.83 21.41 11.22
C VAL A 293 -10.04 22.14 9.89
N ILE A 294 -9.95 21.44 8.76
CA ILE A 294 -10.20 22.01 7.42
C ILE A 294 -11.63 22.53 7.33
N TYR A 295 -12.61 21.75 7.78
CA TYR A 295 -14.02 22.12 7.72
C TYR A 295 -14.32 23.39 8.50
N PHE A 296 -13.94 23.44 9.77
CA PHE A 296 -14.22 24.61 10.59
C PHE A 296 -13.39 25.83 10.17
N SER A 297 -12.21 25.65 9.57
CA SER A 297 -11.46 26.76 8.97
C SER A 297 -12.23 27.41 7.82
N PHE A 298 -12.81 26.62 6.92
CA PHE A 298 -13.67 27.15 5.86
C PHE A 298 -15.00 27.67 6.39
N ALA A 299 -15.61 27.00 7.38
CA ALA A 299 -16.82 27.50 8.02
C ALA A 299 -16.60 28.89 8.60
N LEU A 300 -15.51 29.11 9.34
CA LEU A 300 -15.12 30.42 9.84
C LEU A 300 -14.87 31.41 8.71
N LEU A 301 -14.19 31.02 7.63
CA LEU A 301 -13.94 31.91 6.49
C LEU A 301 -15.23 32.41 5.84
N PHE A 302 -16.22 31.54 5.66
CA PHE A 302 -17.47 31.85 4.95
C PHE A 302 -18.57 32.42 5.85
N LEU A 303 -18.58 32.08 7.14
CA LEU A 303 -19.68 32.40 8.05
C LEU A 303 -19.33 33.47 9.09
N LYS A 304 -18.07 33.89 9.19
CA LYS A 304 -17.65 34.94 10.13
C LYS A 304 -18.44 36.22 9.92
N GLY A 305 -19.05 36.72 10.99
CA GLY A 305 -19.88 37.92 10.98
C GLY A 305 -21.31 37.69 10.47
N THR A 306 -21.71 36.42 10.25
CA THR A 306 -23.10 36.03 9.99
C THR A 306 -23.57 35.00 11.02
N LEU A 307 -23.20 33.74 10.84
CA LEU A 307 -23.53 32.63 11.75
C LEU A 307 -22.42 32.32 12.76
N LEU A 308 -21.16 32.70 12.49
CA LEU A 308 -19.99 32.44 13.35
C LEU A 308 -19.31 33.72 13.86
#